data_AF-A0A6I4I6Z8-F1
#
_entry.id   AF-A0A6I4I6Z8-F1
#
_cell.length_a   1.000
_cell.length_b   1.000
_cell.length_c   1.000
_cell.angle_alpha   90.00
_cell.angle_beta   90.00
_cell.angle_gamma   90.00
#
_symmetry.space_group_name_H-M   'P 1'
#
loop_
_entity.id
_entity.type
_entity.pdbx_description
1 polymer ?
#
loop_
_entity_poly.entity_id
_entity_poly.type
_entity_poly.pdbx_seq_one_letter_code
_entity_poly.pdbx_strand_id
1 'polypeptide(L)'
;MAYQQVIRSNGYSIGFGGSGKAEFPLSKSFNLTLTTGYINYYTKDGFKDALERINYKTYFGYIPVKSGGKLFLSESFYADAEIGVLFGTNNNSGNSFIYAPGLSVSFPVSDNHDIDFGARYEGWSQSGGNIGQVAFRIAYKFGL
;
A
#
# COMPACT_ATOMS: atom_id res chain seq x y z
N MET A 1 8.34 8.96 -8.52
CA MET A 1 7.22 8.16 -9.05
C MET A 1 6.06 8.22 -8.06
N ALA A 2 4.92 8.76 -8.47
CA ALA A 2 3.69 8.81 -7.66
C ALA A 2 2.82 7.59 -8.00
N TYR A 3 2.26 6.92 -7.00
CA TYR A 3 1.55 5.65 -7.15
C TYR A 3 0.06 5.83 -6.83
N GLN A 4 -0.80 5.42 -7.76
CA GLN A 4 -2.25 5.30 -7.54
C GLN A 4 -2.57 3.83 -7.22
N GLN A 5 -3.15 3.55 -6.05
CA GLN A 5 -3.60 2.22 -5.66
C GLN A 5 -5.12 2.24 -5.55
N VAL A 6 -5.81 1.34 -6.26
CA VAL A 6 -7.25 1.10 -6.10
C VAL A 6 -7.40 -0.10 -5.18
N ILE A 7 -7.88 0.14 -3.96
CA ILE A 7 -8.05 -0.88 -2.93
C ILE A 7 -9.54 -1.24 -2.84
N ARG A 8 -9.91 -2.49 -3.14
CA ARG A 8 -11.26 -3.04 -2.84
C ARG A 8 -11.18 -3.98 -1.63
N SER A 9 -11.95 -3.67 -0.59
CA SER A 9 -12.19 -4.57 0.55
C SER A 9 -13.69 -4.62 0.87
N ASN A 10 -14.20 -5.83 1.14
CA ASN A 10 -15.61 -6.08 1.48
C ASN A 10 -15.98 -5.39 2.79
N GLY A 11 -16.51 -4.17 2.69
CA GLY A 11 -17.01 -3.37 3.80
C GLY A 11 -16.65 -1.88 3.73
N TYR A 12 -15.57 -1.51 3.02
CA TYR A 12 -15.09 -0.13 2.87
C TYR A 12 -14.95 0.27 1.38
N SER A 13 -15.31 1.51 1.06
CA SER A 13 -15.88 1.89 -0.25
C SER A 13 -14.93 2.10 -1.42
N ILE A 14 -13.61 1.97 -1.22
CA ILE A 14 -12.48 2.36 -2.09
C ILE A 14 -11.65 3.42 -1.36
N GLY A 15 -10.38 3.08 -1.10
CA GLY A 15 -9.39 4.02 -0.60
C GLY A 15 -8.57 4.59 -1.77
N PHE A 16 -8.40 5.90 -1.80
CA PHE A 16 -7.50 6.58 -2.74
C PHE A 16 -6.36 7.21 -1.95
N GLY A 17 -5.14 6.90 -2.36
CA GLY A 17 -3.96 7.39 -1.67
C GLY A 17 -2.76 7.44 -2.59
N GLY A 18 -1.80 8.26 -2.18
CA GLY A 18 -0.45 8.29 -2.74
C GLY A 18 0.52 7.73 -1.72
N SER A 19 1.44 6.88 -2.16
CA SER A 19 2.56 6.43 -1.34
C SER A 19 3.87 6.65 -2.06
N GLY A 20 4.86 7.19 -1.35
CA GLY A 20 6.26 7.21 -1.76
C GLY A 20 6.99 5.99 -1.20
N LYS A 21 7.81 5.35 -2.03
CA LYS A 21 8.70 4.26 -1.63
C LYS A 21 10.13 4.66 -1.94
N ALA A 22 10.97 4.68 -0.92
CA ALA A 22 12.42 4.81 -1.02
C ALA A 22 13.03 3.41 -0.94
N GLU A 23 13.95 3.09 -1.84
CA GLU A 23 14.68 1.83 -1.85
C GLU A 23 16.17 2.12 -1.63
N PHE A 24 16.77 1.47 -0.65
CA PHE A 24 18.20 1.58 -0.32
C PHE A 24 18.88 0.24 -0.64
N PRO A 25 19.79 0.18 -1.63
CA PRO A 25 20.49 -1.06 -1.95
C PRO A 25 21.49 -1.39 -0.83
N LEU A 26 21.25 -2.52 -0.13
CA LEU A 26 22.17 -3.01 0.90
C LEU A 26 23.15 -4.05 0.32
N SER A 27 22.66 -4.90 -0.58
CA SER A 27 23.42 -5.97 -1.23
C SER A 27 22.95 -6.16 -2.68
N LYS A 28 23.72 -6.89 -3.49
CA LYS A 28 23.35 -7.23 -4.88
C LYS A 28 21.99 -7.94 -5.01
N SER A 29 21.56 -8.65 -3.97
CA SER A 29 20.31 -9.41 -3.95
C SER A 29 19.28 -8.88 -2.97
N PHE A 30 19.59 -7.85 -2.17
CA PHE A 30 18.71 -7.35 -1.11
C PHE A 30 18.74 -5.82 -1.00
N ASN A 31 17.56 -5.21 -1.12
CA ASN A 31 17.36 -3.79 -0.90
C ASN A 31 16.47 -3.59 0.31
N LEU A 32 16.83 -2.63 1.16
CA LEU A 32 15.92 -2.13 2.19
C LEU A 32 14.89 -1.22 1.54
N THR A 33 13.64 -1.27 2.00
CA THR A 33 12.59 -0.38 1.50
C THR A 33 11.96 0.38 2.64
N LEU A 34 11.67 1.66 2.40
CA LEU A 34 10.92 2.51 3.30
C LEU A 34 9.77 3.12 2.50
N THR A 35 8.55 2.79 2.90
CA THR A 35 7.34 3.28 2.26
C THR A 35 6.57 4.15 3.23
N THR A 36 6.25 5.37 2.80
CA THR A 36 5.37 6.27 3.53
C THR A 36 4.34 6.86 2.58
N GLY A 37 3.18 7.24 3.07
CA GLY A 37 2.14 7.78 2.22
C GLY A 37 0.99 8.40 2.95
N TYR A 38 -0.03 8.74 2.19
CA TYR A 38 -1.30 9.24 2.67
C TYR A 38 -2.42 8.55 1.90
N ILE A 39 -3.29 7.85 2.62
CA ILE A 39 -4.44 7.14 2.05
C ILE A 39 -5.70 7.71 2.67
N ASN A 40 -6.64 8.14 1.83
CA ASN A 40 -7.97 8.55 2.24
C ASN A 40 -8.96 7.44 1.91
N TYR A 41 -9.67 6.98 2.92
CA TYR A 41 -10.81 6.10 2.75
C TYR A 41 -12.09 6.91 2.83
N TYR A 42 -12.92 6.78 1.80
CA TYR A 42 -14.28 7.33 1.78
C TYR A 42 -15.25 6.25 2.26
N THR A 43 -16.30 6.65 2.97
CA THR A 43 -17.42 5.76 3.34
C THR A 43 -18.43 5.68 2.19
N LYS A 44 -19.06 4.50 1.97
CA LYS A 44 -20.01 4.27 0.85
C LYS A 44 -21.18 5.26 0.90
N ASP A 45 -21.62 5.72 -0.28
CA ASP A 45 -22.75 6.67 -0.44
C ASP A 45 -24.04 6.24 0.27
N GLY A 46 -24.34 4.93 0.35
CA GLY A 46 -25.53 4.41 1.04
C GLY A 46 -25.57 4.61 2.57
N PHE A 47 -24.42 4.90 3.21
CA PHE A 47 -24.33 5.25 4.63
C PHE A 47 -24.01 6.74 4.86
N LYS A 48 -23.69 7.47 3.79
CA LYS A 48 -23.28 8.86 3.83
C LYS A 48 -24.42 9.76 4.28
N ASP A 49 -25.62 9.54 3.75
CA ASP A 49 -26.84 10.24 4.18
C ASP A 49 -27.22 9.95 5.64
N ALA A 50 -26.93 8.75 6.15
CA ALA A 50 -27.20 8.40 7.55
C ALA A 50 -26.15 8.99 8.51
N LEU A 51 -24.88 9.03 8.10
CA LEU A 51 -23.76 9.54 8.90
C LEU A 51 -23.67 11.07 8.89
N GLU A 52 -24.00 11.74 7.78
CA GLU A 52 -24.10 13.20 7.70
C GLU A 52 -25.24 13.73 8.58
N ARG A 53 -26.37 12.99 8.67
CA ARG A 53 -27.50 13.33 9.56
C ARG A 53 -27.15 13.28 11.05
N ILE A 54 -26.10 12.56 11.43
CA ILE A 54 -25.58 12.52 12.82
C ILE A 54 -24.24 13.27 12.98
N ASN A 55 -23.87 14.11 12.00
CA ASN A 55 -22.65 14.92 12.00
C ASN A 55 -21.35 14.10 12.15
N TYR A 56 -21.34 12.85 11.69
CA TYR A 56 -20.20 11.95 11.78
C TYR A 56 -19.32 12.06 10.53
N LYS A 57 -18.00 12.19 10.70
CA LYS A 57 -17.07 12.39 9.59
C LYS A 57 -17.08 11.19 8.63
N THR A 58 -17.31 11.46 7.35
CA THR A 58 -17.43 10.48 6.24
C THR A 58 -16.11 10.21 5.51
N TYR A 59 -15.01 10.76 6.03
CA TYR A 59 -13.66 10.60 5.48
C TYR A 59 -12.70 10.17 6.61
N PHE A 60 -11.88 9.16 6.34
CA PHE A 60 -10.84 8.67 7.25
C PHE A 60 -9.49 8.73 6.55
N GLY A 61 -8.60 9.60 7.03
CA GLY A 61 -7.24 9.70 6.54
C GLY A 61 -6.30 8.79 7.34
N TYR A 62 -5.46 8.04 6.64
CA TYR A 62 -4.46 7.15 7.22
C TYR A 62 -3.08 7.43 6.63
N ILE A 63 -2.07 7.46 7.49
CA ILE A 63 -0.67 7.59 7.12
C ILE A 63 -0.01 6.23 7.32
N PRO A 64 0.19 5.42 6.26
CA PRO A 64 1.01 4.21 6.36
C PRO A 64 2.48 4.59 6.48
N VAL A 65 3.14 4.08 7.50
CA VAL A 65 4.61 4.08 7.61
C VAL A 65 5.03 2.61 7.65
N LYS A 66 5.67 2.16 6.57
CA LYS A 66 6.11 0.78 6.38
C LYS A 66 7.60 0.76 6.11
N SER A 67 8.30 -0.20 6.67
CA SER A 67 9.69 -0.51 6.37
C SER A 67 9.81 -1.99 6.05
N GLY A 68 10.69 -2.35 5.13
CA GLY A 68 10.74 -3.71 4.61
C GLY A 68 12.02 -4.03 3.89
N GLY A 69 12.00 -5.20 3.29
CA GLY A 69 13.06 -5.69 2.44
C GLY A 69 12.51 -6.13 1.09
N LYS A 70 13.33 -5.98 0.06
CA LYS A 70 13.13 -6.46 -1.29
C LYS A 70 14.26 -7.41 -1.63
N LEU A 71 13.92 -8.67 -1.86
CA LEU A 71 14.85 -9.75 -2.18
C LEU A 71 14.71 -10.10 -3.66
N PHE A 72 15.80 -9.95 -4.41
CA PHE A 72 15.87 -10.36 -5.81
C PHE A 72 16.14 -11.86 -5.87
N LEU A 73 15.14 -12.62 -6.33
CA LEU A 73 15.23 -14.07 -6.53
C LEU A 73 15.83 -14.39 -7.90
N SER A 74 15.61 -13.51 -8.87
CA SER A 74 16.15 -13.59 -10.23
C SER A 74 16.20 -12.19 -10.85
N GLU A 75 16.76 -12.05 -12.05
CA GLU A 75 16.80 -10.77 -12.78
C GLU A 75 15.39 -10.20 -13.03
N SER A 76 14.40 -11.07 -13.24
CA SER A 76 13.01 -10.69 -13.51
C SER A 76 12.06 -10.86 -12.31
N PHE A 77 12.49 -11.45 -11.19
CA PHE A 77 11.59 -11.79 -10.07
C PHE A 77 12.15 -11.30 -8.75
N TYR A 78 11.31 -10.60 -7.98
CA TYR A 78 11.64 -10.17 -6.63
C TYR A 78 10.47 -10.38 -5.68
N ALA A 79 10.79 -10.77 -4.45
CA ALA A 79 9.86 -10.75 -3.34
C ALA A 79 10.08 -9.47 -2.55
N ASP A 80 9.01 -8.83 -2.08
CA ASP A 80 9.11 -7.71 -1.16
C ASP A 80 8.18 -7.92 0.03
N ALA A 81 8.67 -7.61 1.23
CA ALA A 81 7.87 -7.71 2.44
C ALA A 81 8.10 -6.47 3.26
N GLU A 82 7.02 -5.74 3.54
CA GLU A 82 7.05 -4.54 4.36
C GLU A 82 6.17 -4.73 5.59
N ILE A 83 6.61 -4.20 6.73
CA ILE A 83 5.83 -4.16 7.97
C ILE A 83 5.91 -2.75 8.56
N GLY A 84 4.93 -2.37 9.37
CA GLY A 84 4.97 -1.08 10.04
C GLY A 84 3.65 -0.73 10.71
N VAL A 85 3.36 0.56 10.75
CA VAL A 85 2.24 1.12 11.48
C VAL A 85 1.43 2.02 10.55
N LEU A 86 0.12 1.89 10.62
CA LEU A 86 -0.86 2.76 10.00
C LEU A 86 -1.34 3.74 11.07
N PHE A 87 -1.02 5.02 10.91
CA PHE A 87 -1.49 6.07 11.80
C PHE A 87 -2.79 6.66 11.27
N GLY A 88 -3.87 6.51 12.03
CA GLY A 88 -5.12 7.20 11.75
C GLY A 88 -5.04 8.68 12.12
N THR A 89 -5.48 9.56 11.23
CA THR A 89 -5.43 11.03 11.41
C THR A 89 -6.71 11.64 12.00
N ASN A 90 -7.73 10.82 12.27
CA ASN A 90 -9.00 11.28 12.82
C ASN A 90 -9.09 11.07 14.34
N ASN A 91 -9.90 11.89 15.02
CA ASN A 91 -10.26 11.64 16.41
C ASN A 91 -10.94 10.27 16.48
N ASN A 92 -10.39 9.37 17.30
CA ASN A 92 -10.80 7.97 17.50
C ASN A 92 -10.25 6.93 16.48
N SER A 93 -9.43 7.32 15.50
CA SER A 93 -8.67 6.34 14.70
C SER A 93 -7.38 5.99 15.43
N GLY A 94 -7.31 4.79 16.01
CA GLY A 94 -6.11 4.27 16.66
C GLY A 94 -4.97 3.99 15.67
N ASN A 95 -3.84 3.55 16.20
CA ASN A 95 -2.75 2.99 15.41
C ASN A 95 -3.05 1.51 15.09
N SER A 96 -2.80 1.11 13.85
CA SER A 96 -2.96 -0.28 13.41
C SER A 96 -1.63 -0.80 12.93
N PHE A 97 -1.29 -2.04 13.29
CA PHE A 97 -0.13 -2.69 12.70
C PHE A 97 -0.46 -3.08 11.26
N ILE A 98 0.46 -2.83 10.33
CA ILE A 98 0.31 -3.17 8.92
C ILE A 98 1.46 -4.06 8.48
N TYR A 99 1.13 -5.14 7.77
CA TYR A 99 2.11 -5.97 7.09
C TYR A 99 1.69 -6.17 5.63
N ALA A 100 2.69 -6.23 4.75
CA ALA A 100 2.51 -6.21 3.31
C ALA A 100 3.52 -7.13 2.61
N PRO A 101 3.43 -8.48 2.77
CA PRO A 101 4.17 -9.41 1.94
C PRO A 101 3.66 -9.37 0.50
N GLY A 102 4.59 -9.41 -0.45
CA GLY A 102 4.33 -9.26 -1.87
C GLY A 102 5.39 -9.92 -2.74
N LEU A 103 4.99 -10.11 -3.99
CA LEU A 103 5.75 -10.77 -5.03
C LEU A 103 5.57 -9.93 -6.29
N SER A 104 6.66 -9.66 -6.97
CA SER A 104 6.66 -8.85 -8.17
C SER A 104 7.60 -9.40 -9.22
N VAL A 105 7.23 -9.16 -10.46
CA VAL A 105 7.88 -9.61 -11.67
C VAL A 105 8.17 -8.40 -12.54
N SER A 106 9.43 -8.22 -12.91
CA SER A 106 9.92 -7.16 -13.78
C SER A 106 10.19 -7.77 -15.15
N PHE A 107 9.43 -7.36 -16.16
CA PHE A 107 9.66 -7.76 -17.54
C PHE A 107 10.38 -6.64 -18.27
N PRO A 108 11.58 -6.89 -18.82
CA PRO A 108 12.21 -5.97 -19.74
C PRO A 108 11.39 -5.94 -21.04
N VAL A 109 10.91 -4.76 -21.40
CA VAL A 109 10.14 -4.54 -22.64
C VAL A 109 11.04 -4.00 -23.74
N SER A 110 12.12 -3.32 -23.38
CA SER A 110 13.16 -2.81 -24.29
C SER A 110 14.47 -2.63 -23.53
N ASP A 111 15.58 -2.35 -24.23
CA ASP A 111 16.92 -2.21 -23.65
C ASP A 111 16.98 -1.22 -22.46
N ASN A 112 16.09 -0.22 -22.43
CA ASN A 112 16.01 0.81 -21.38
C ASN A 112 14.62 0.89 -20.71
N HIS A 113 13.75 -0.10 -20.84
CA HIS A 113 12.39 -0.03 -20.29
C HIS A 113 11.95 -1.34 -19.65
N ASP A 114 11.59 -1.27 -18.37
CA ASP A 114 11.02 -2.42 -17.66
C ASP A 114 9.61 -2.10 -17.16
N ILE A 115 8.73 -3.10 -17.28
CA ILE A 115 7.43 -3.07 -16.61
C ILE A 115 7.46 -4.03 -15.43
N ASP A 116 7.23 -3.49 -14.25
CA ASP A 116 6.98 -4.26 -13.04
C ASP A 116 5.49 -4.55 -12.89
N PHE A 117 5.12 -5.82 -12.77
CA PHE A 117 3.84 -6.25 -12.25
C PHE A 117 4.05 -6.91 -10.90
N GLY A 118 3.25 -6.55 -9.91
CA GLY A 118 3.34 -7.12 -8.58
C GLY A 118 1.99 -7.29 -7.93
N ALA A 119 1.92 -8.22 -7.00
CA ALA A 119 0.80 -8.38 -6.11
C ALA A 119 1.32 -8.42 -4.68
N ARG A 120 0.63 -7.76 -3.78
CA ARG A 120 0.92 -7.80 -2.35
C ARG A 120 -0.35 -8.02 -1.56
N TYR A 121 -0.22 -8.77 -0.49
CA TYR A 121 -1.26 -8.91 0.50
C TYR A 121 -0.99 -7.91 1.62
N GLU A 122 -1.89 -6.97 1.85
CA GLU A 122 -1.82 -6.05 2.98
C GLU A 122 -2.78 -6.51 4.08
N GLY A 123 -2.23 -6.86 5.23
CA GLY A 123 -2.98 -7.19 6.44
C GLY A 123 -2.85 -6.08 7.47
N TRP A 124 -3.97 -5.63 8.00
CA TRP A 124 -4.07 -4.61 9.03
C TRP A 124 -4.59 -5.25 10.29
N SER A 125 -3.81 -5.18 11.36
CA SER A 125 -4.21 -5.63 12.68
C SER A 125 -4.54 -4.41 13.54
N GLN A 126 -5.82 -4.28 13.88
CA GLN A 126 -6.34 -3.24 14.76
C GLN A 126 -7.04 -3.88 15.95
N SER A 127 -7.00 -3.23 17.12
CA SER A 127 -7.87 -3.59 18.24
C SER A 127 -9.34 -3.55 17.81
N GLY A 128 -9.94 -4.72 17.59
CA GLY A 128 -11.33 -4.89 17.14
C GLY A 128 -11.52 -5.67 15.84
N GLY A 129 -10.45 -6.04 15.12
CA GLY A 129 -10.54 -6.90 13.94
C GLY A 129 -9.31 -6.84 13.03
N ASN A 130 -9.12 -7.87 12.21
CA ASN A 130 -8.09 -7.90 11.17
C ASN A 130 -8.72 -7.64 9.80
N ILE A 131 -8.15 -6.70 9.03
CA ILE A 131 -8.57 -6.43 7.66
C ILE A 131 -7.48 -6.93 6.73
N GLY A 132 -7.82 -7.79 5.78
CA GLY A 132 -6.92 -8.27 4.74
C GLY A 132 -7.36 -7.77 3.37
N GLN A 133 -6.41 -7.28 2.57
CA GLN A 133 -6.66 -6.85 1.20
C GLN A 133 -5.52 -7.28 0.28
N VAL A 134 -5.85 -7.62 -0.96
CA VAL A 134 -4.86 -7.85 -2.01
C VAL A 134 -4.75 -6.58 -2.84
N ALA A 135 -3.54 -6.07 -2.98
CA ALA A 135 -3.23 -4.90 -3.78
C ALA A 135 -2.34 -5.29 -4.96
N PHE A 136 -2.74 -4.89 -6.16
CA PHE A 136 -1.94 -5.06 -7.36
C PHE A 136 -1.11 -3.81 -7.64
N ARG A 137 0.08 -4.02 -8.16
CA ARG A 137 1.10 -3.01 -8.42
C ARG A 137 1.52 -3.12 -9.88
N ILE A 138 1.46 -2.01 -10.63
CA ILE A 138 2.00 -1.91 -12.00
C ILE A 138 2.93 -0.71 -12.03
N ALA A 139 4.24 -0.92 -12.18
CA ALA A 139 5.24 0.15 -12.21
C ALA A 139 5.94 0.14 -13.56
N TYR A 140 6.23 1.33 -14.08
CA TYR A 140 7.05 1.50 -15.25
C TYR A 140 8.40 2.07 -14.82
N LYS A 141 9.47 1.33 -15.08
CA LYS A 141 10.84 1.79 -14.84
C LYS A 141 11.39 2.34 -16.14
N PHE A 142 11.76 3.61 -16.11
CA PHE A 142 12.60 4.21 -17.13
C PHE A 142 14.04 3.85 -16.78
N GLY A 143 14.67 3.01 -17.59
CA GLY A 143 16.13 2.92 -17.64
C GLY A 143 16.66 4.26 -18.14
N LEU A 144 17.62 4.83 -17.40
CA LEU A 144 18.34 6.03 -17.81
C LEU A 144 19.66 5.62 -18.45
#